data_AF-U3TS42-F1
#
_entry.id   AF-U3TS42-F1
#
_cell.length_a   1.000
_cell.length_b   1.000
_cell.length_c   1.000
_cell.angle_alpha   90.00
_cell.angle_beta   90.00
_cell.angle_gamma   90.00
#
_symmetry.space_group_name_H-M   'P 1'
#
loop_
_entity.id
_entity.type
_entity.pdbx_description
1 polymer ?
#
loop_
_entity_poly.entity_id
_entity_poly.type
_entity_poly.pdbx_seq_one_letter_code
_entity_poly.pdbx_strand_id
1 'polypeptide(L)'
;MRLVPADQVPRALSIVFSGISLATIIAAPLGSYLGGLIGWRNIFLLTGVLGVLALFWQFFTLPSMPPKNKARSGGVLDLLRQSVMRWGMLAVIMMFTGHFAFFTYLRPFLETSAQLNVNQLSLVLLAFGVANFFGTSLAAWLVTRSVSLTLTGMALVMSVTAVLLVSFGHVSWLVASGVALWGLAFGSMPTGWST
;
A
#
# COMPACT_ATOMS: atom_id res chain seq x y z
N MET A 1 19.85 -12.45 -6.62
CA MET A 1 19.06 -12.56 -7.86
C MET A 1 19.84 -13.38 -8.87
N ARG A 2 19.21 -14.33 -9.57
CA ARG A 2 19.90 -15.40 -10.33
C ARG A 2 19.62 -15.39 -11.84
N LEU A 3 18.70 -14.55 -12.31
CA LEU A 3 18.23 -14.50 -13.69
C LEU A 3 18.99 -13.50 -14.57
N VAL A 4 19.65 -12.51 -13.96
CA VAL A 4 20.27 -11.38 -14.67
C VAL A 4 21.59 -11.05 -13.97
N PRO A 5 22.65 -10.66 -14.72
CA PRO A 5 23.90 -10.19 -14.14
C PRO A 5 23.70 -9.07 -13.10
N ALA A 6 24.61 -8.97 -12.12
CA ALA A 6 24.44 -8.09 -10.96
C ALA A 6 24.31 -6.60 -11.32
N ASP A 7 24.96 -6.18 -12.40
CA ASP A 7 24.89 -4.87 -13.03
C ASP A 7 23.51 -4.57 -13.67
N GLN A 8 22.75 -5.58 -14.06
CA GLN A 8 21.44 -5.45 -14.69
C GLN A 8 20.27 -5.62 -13.71
N VAL A 9 20.55 -5.99 -12.46
CA VAL A 9 19.53 -6.14 -11.41
C VAL A 9 18.63 -4.90 -11.25
N PRO A 10 19.16 -3.66 -11.19
CA PRO A 10 18.31 -2.47 -11.08
C PRO A 10 17.34 -2.32 -12.27
N ARG A 11 17.79 -2.69 -13.48
CA ARG A 11 16.99 -2.62 -14.70
C ARG A 11 15.92 -3.72 -14.75
N ALA A 12 16.25 -4.92 -14.28
CA ALA A 12 15.28 -6.00 -14.16
C ALA A 12 14.19 -5.66 -13.14
N LEU A 13 14.59 -5.09 -12.00
CA LEU A 13 13.65 -4.59 -10.99
C LEU A 13 12.77 -3.47 -11.52
N SER A 14 13.33 -2.52 -12.28
CA SER A 14 12.54 -1.42 -12.85
C SER A 14 11.45 -1.95 -13.78
N ILE A 15 11.74 -2.94 -14.64
CA ILE A 15 10.75 -3.58 -15.50
C ILE A 15 9.62 -4.23 -14.67
N VAL A 16 9.96 -4.97 -13.61
CA VAL A 16 8.97 -5.60 -12.73
C VAL A 16 8.10 -4.55 -12.04
N PHE A 17 8.70 -3.51 -11.46
CA PHE A 17 7.97 -2.45 -10.78
C PHE A 17 7.12 -1.61 -11.76
N SER A 18 7.59 -1.37 -12.98
CA SER A 18 6.78 -0.73 -14.03
C SER A 18 5.53 -1.54 -14.35
N GLY A 19 5.63 -2.87 -14.39
CA GLY A 19 4.46 -3.74 -14.57
C GLY A 19 3.45 -3.61 -13.44
N ILE A 20 3.91 -3.57 -12.18
CA ILE A 20 3.04 -3.37 -11.01
C ILE A 20 2.34 -2.01 -11.07
N SER A 21 3.07 -0.93 -11.38
CA SER A 21 2.52 0.42 -11.49
C SER A 21 1.49 0.55 -12.62
N LEU A 22 1.74 -0.07 -13.79
CA LEU A 22 0.78 -0.11 -14.88
C LEU A 22 -0.49 -0.86 -14.47
N ALA A 23 -0.33 -2.01 -13.81
CA ALA A 23 -1.46 -2.81 -13.34
C ALA A 23 -2.34 -2.04 -12.36
N THR A 24 -1.76 -1.32 -11.39
CA THR A 24 -2.55 -0.55 -10.40
C THR A 24 -3.33 0.60 -11.00
N ILE A 25 -2.77 1.29 -12.01
CA ILE A 25 -3.43 2.39 -12.71
C ILE A 25 -4.57 1.88 -13.60
N ILE A 26 -4.34 0.76 -14.31
CA ILE A 26 -5.26 0.27 -15.34
C ILE A 26 -6.36 -0.63 -14.74
N ALA A 27 -6.08 -1.39 -13.67
CA ALA A 27 -6.99 -2.41 -13.17
C ALA A 27 -8.36 -1.85 -12.77
N ALA A 28 -8.43 -0.70 -12.07
CA ALA A 28 -9.71 -0.15 -11.60
C ALA A 28 -10.61 0.36 -12.74
N PRO A 29 -10.15 1.23 -13.67
CA PRO A 29 -10.96 1.66 -14.80
C PRO A 29 -11.37 0.51 -15.71
N LEU A 30 -10.42 -0.36 -16.07
CA LEU A 30 -10.64 -1.44 -17.03
C LEU A 30 -11.53 -2.54 -16.40
N GLY A 31 -11.37 -2.81 -15.11
CA GLY A 31 -12.24 -3.69 -14.33
C GLY A 31 -13.66 -3.15 -14.17
N SER A 32 -13.84 -1.85 -13.93
CA SER A 32 -15.19 -1.25 -13.84
C SER A 32 -15.89 -1.25 -15.21
N TYR A 33 -15.19 -0.85 -16.27
CA TYR A 33 -15.72 -0.82 -17.64
C TYR A 33 -16.11 -2.21 -18.15
N LEU A 34 -15.20 -3.19 -18.04
CA LEU A 34 -15.52 -4.58 -18.38
C LEU A 34 -16.60 -5.15 -17.43
N GLY A 35 -16.69 -4.66 -16.19
CA GLY A 35 -17.65 -5.16 -15.21
C GLY A 35 -19.07 -4.77 -15.57
N GLY A 36 -19.24 -3.58 -16.15
CA GLY A 36 -20.52 -3.16 -16.72
C GLY A 36 -20.90 -3.92 -17.99
N LEU A 37 -19.93 -4.30 -18.83
CA LEU A 37 -20.20 -4.95 -20.12
C LEU A 37 -20.39 -6.46 -20.04
N ILE A 38 -19.46 -7.15 -19.40
CA ILE A 38 -19.39 -8.62 -19.37
C ILE A 38 -19.71 -9.20 -17.99
N GLY A 39 -19.97 -8.36 -16.99
CA GLY A 39 -20.26 -8.79 -15.63
C GLY A 39 -19.00 -9.16 -14.84
N TRP A 40 -19.06 -8.94 -13.52
CA TRP A 40 -17.91 -9.13 -12.62
C TRP A 40 -17.36 -10.57 -12.64
N ARG A 41 -18.21 -11.59 -12.76
CA ARG A 41 -17.77 -13.01 -12.82
C ARG A 41 -16.85 -13.28 -14.00
N ASN A 42 -17.16 -12.72 -15.18
CA ASN A 42 -16.37 -12.94 -16.39
C ASN A 42 -15.03 -12.20 -16.34
N ILE A 43 -14.93 -11.07 -15.63
CA ILE A 43 -13.63 -10.43 -15.37
C ILE A 43 -12.73 -11.31 -14.50
N PHE A 44 -13.29 -11.92 -13.45
CA PHE A 44 -12.50 -12.84 -12.62
C PHE A 44 -12.03 -14.04 -13.42
N LEU A 45 -12.88 -14.58 -14.31
CA LEU A 45 -12.47 -15.65 -15.23
C LEU A 45 -11.36 -15.19 -16.19
N LEU A 46 -11.48 -14.01 -16.80
CA LEU A 46 -10.43 -13.45 -17.68
C LEU A 46 -9.11 -13.24 -16.95
N THR A 47 -9.16 -12.67 -15.75
CA THR A 47 -7.98 -12.48 -14.89
C THR A 47 -7.35 -13.84 -14.53
N GLY A 48 -8.18 -14.85 -14.26
CA GLY A 48 -7.73 -16.23 -14.03
C GLY A 48 -7.03 -16.83 -15.25
N VAL A 49 -7.60 -16.67 -16.44
CA VAL A 49 -6.99 -17.14 -17.71
C VAL A 49 -5.64 -16.45 -17.94
N LEU A 50 -5.54 -15.14 -17.72
CA LEU A 50 -4.26 -14.42 -17.81
C LEU A 50 -3.23 -14.95 -16.81
N GLY A 51 -3.65 -15.28 -15.59
CA GLY A 51 -2.78 -15.92 -14.59
C GLY A 51 -2.27 -17.29 -15.03
N VAL A 52 -3.14 -18.12 -15.63
CA VAL A 52 -2.76 -19.42 -16.19
C VAL A 52 -1.79 -19.25 -17.36
N LEU A 53 -2.02 -18.29 -18.26
CA LEU A 53 -1.10 -17.99 -19.37
C LEU A 53 0.27 -17.54 -18.85
N ALA A 54 0.30 -16.68 -17.84
CA ALA A 54 1.55 -16.26 -17.20
C ALA A 54 2.30 -17.45 -16.56
N LEU A 55 1.56 -18.38 -15.93
CA LEU A 55 2.12 -19.60 -15.35
C LEU A 55 2.71 -20.50 -16.43
N PHE A 56 2.00 -20.71 -17.55
CA PHE A 56 2.52 -21.46 -18.69
C PHE A 56 3.78 -20.81 -19.26
N TRP A 57 3.75 -19.48 -19.44
CA TRP A 57 4.92 -18.75 -19.93
C TRP A 57 6.13 -18.93 -18.99
N GLN A 58 5.93 -18.77 -17.68
CA GLN A 58 6.97 -18.99 -16.68
C GLN A 58 7.48 -20.43 -16.71
N PHE A 59 6.60 -21.41 -16.87
CA PHE A 59 6.98 -22.83 -16.94
C PHE A 59 7.94 -23.12 -18.11
N PHE A 60 7.72 -22.50 -19.28
CA PHE A 60 8.59 -22.70 -20.45
C PHE A 60 9.82 -21.81 -20.48
N THR A 61 9.74 -20.59 -19.94
CA THR A 61 10.83 -19.60 -20.04
C THR A 61 11.77 -19.59 -18.86
N LEU A 62 11.33 -20.03 -17.68
CA LEU A 62 12.13 -19.96 -16.47
C LEU A 62 13.08 -21.17 -16.39
N PRO A 63 14.41 -20.97 -16.50
CA PRO A 63 15.35 -22.08 -16.35
C PRO A 63 15.33 -22.60 -14.91
N SER A 64 15.57 -23.91 -14.76
CA SER A 64 15.68 -24.52 -13.43
C SER A 64 16.79 -23.84 -12.64
N MET A 65 16.43 -23.28 -11.48
CA MET A 65 17.36 -22.58 -10.58
C MET A 65 17.55 -23.39 -9.30
N PRO A 66 18.29 -24.52 -9.34
CA PRO A 66 18.45 -25.40 -8.19
C PRO A 66 19.04 -24.62 -7.00
N PRO A 67 18.51 -24.80 -5.78
CA PRO A 67 18.97 -24.07 -4.60
C PRO A 67 20.46 -24.36 -4.35
N LYS A 68 21.31 -23.32 -4.43
CA LYS A 68 22.77 -23.47 -4.19
C LYS A 68 23.12 -23.64 -2.71
N ASN A 69 22.22 -23.23 -1.82
CA ASN A 69 22.31 -23.51 -0.39
C ASN A 69 21.12 -24.40 -0.02
N LYS A 70 21.36 -25.46 0.76
CA LYS A 70 20.30 -26.00 1.62
C LYS A 70 19.75 -24.79 2.37
N ALA A 71 18.51 -24.39 2.08
CA ALA A 71 17.83 -23.41 2.89
C ALA A 71 18.01 -23.89 4.33
N ARG A 72 18.77 -23.15 5.14
CA ARG A 72 18.95 -23.46 6.55
C ARG A 72 17.52 -23.63 7.05
N SER A 73 17.16 -24.80 7.57
CA SER A 73 15.75 -25.13 7.88
C SER A 73 15.13 -24.20 8.93
N GLY A 74 15.94 -23.33 9.56
CA GLY A 74 15.49 -22.21 10.40
C GLY A 74 15.35 -20.85 9.70
N GLY A 75 15.66 -20.70 8.40
CA GLY A 75 16.10 -19.44 7.77
C GLY A 75 15.10 -18.28 7.61
N VAL A 76 13.81 -18.43 7.95
CA VAL A 76 12.83 -17.33 7.96
C VAL A 76 12.18 -17.17 9.34
N LEU A 77 11.84 -18.27 10.00
CA LEU A 77 11.33 -18.26 11.38
C LEU A 77 12.42 -17.89 12.40
N ASP A 78 13.71 -18.15 12.12
CA ASP A 78 14.81 -17.64 12.94
C ASP A 78 14.94 -16.11 12.83
N LEU A 79 14.48 -15.49 11.73
CA LEU A 79 14.44 -14.03 11.65
C LEU A 79 13.42 -13.46 12.65
N LEU A 80 12.32 -14.19 12.93
CA LEU A 80 11.37 -13.82 14.00
C LEU A 80 11.97 -13.95 15.42
N ARG A 81 13.09 -14.67 15.57
CA ARG A 81 13.83 -14.72 16.84
C ARG A 81 14.67 -13.46 17.06
N GLN A 82 14.99 -12.71 16.00
CA GLN A 82 15.62 -11.40 16.14
C GLN A 82 14.58 -10.38 16.60
N SER A 83 14.81 -9.80 17.78
CA SER A 83 13.86 -8.87 18.42
C SER A 83 13.49 -7.69 17.51
N VAL A 84 14.46 -7.13 16.80
CA VAL A 84 14.27 -6.01 15.87
C VAL A 84 13.32 -6.37 14.73
N MET A 85 13.51 -7.54 14.09
CA MET A 85 12.67 -8.00 12.99
C MET A 85 11.25 -8.32 13.46
N ARG A 86 11.12 -8.95 14.64
CA ARG A 86 9.81 -9.27 15.23
C ARG A 86 8.98 -8.01 15.49
N TRP A 87 9.59 -7.00 16.09
CA TRP A 87 8.93 -5.72 16.35
C TRP A 87 8.67 -4.93 15.07
N GLY A 88 9.60 -4.96 14.11
CA GLY A 88 9.40 -4.35 12.79
C GLY A 88 8.20 -4.96 12.05
N MET A 89 8.13 -6.28 11.95
CA MET A 89 7.01 -6.97 11.31
C MET A 89 5.68 -6.71 12.02
N LEU A 90 5.66 -6.73 13.35
CA LEU A 90 4.46 -6.40 14.11
C LEU A 90 4.01 -4.95 13.82
N ALA A 91 4.95 -4.00 13.79
CA ALA A 91 4.66 -2.60 13.48
C ALA A 91 4.08 -2.44 12.06
N VAL A 92 4.65 -3.09 11.04
CA VAL A 92 4.09 -3.09 9.67
C VAL A 92 2.66 -3.60 9.68
N ILE A 93 2.44 -4.78 10.27
CA ILE A 93 1.14 -5.44 10.28
C ILE A 93 0.10 -4.53 10.95
N MET A 94 0.41 -4.02 12.14
CA MET A 94 -0.51 -3.17 12.90
C MET A 94 -0.82 -1.87 12.15
N MET A 95 0.21 -1.28 11.53
CA MET A 95 0.10 -0.02 10.80
C MET A 95 -0.75 -0.14 9.54
N PHE A 96 -0.45 -1.12 8.68
CA PHE A 96 -1.21 -1.33 7.44
C PHE A 96 -2.61 -1.84 7.74
N THR A 97 -2.79 -2.70 8.74
CA THR A 97 -4.13 -3.14 9.16
C THR A 97 -4.97 -1.96 9.63
N GLY A 98 -4.41 -1.08 10.48
CA GLY A 98 -5.10 0.13 10.93
C GLY A 98 -5.45 1.07 9.79
N HIS A 99 -4.52 1.28 8.85
CA HIS A 99 -4.77 2.10 7.67
C HIS A 99 -5.88 1.52 6.78
N PHE A 100 -5.82 0.23 6.42
CA PHE A 100 -6.83 -0.38 5.57
C PHE A 100 -8.19 -0.48 6.25
N ALA A 101 -8.24 -0.72 7.56
CA ALA A 101 -9.48 -0.65 8.33
C ALA A 101 -10.08 0.76 8.25
N PHE A 102 -9.28 1.79 8.51
CA PHE A 102 -9.73 3.18 8.38
C PHE A 102 -10.25 3.47 6.97
N PHE A 103 -9.49 3.14 5.92
CA PHE A 103 -9.86 3.42 4.54
C PHE A 103 -11.14 2.67 4.11
N THR A 104 -11.32 1.44 4.57
CA THR A 104 -12.52 0.63 4.31
C THR A 104 -13.77 1.26 4.94
N TYR A 105 -13.66 1.78 6.16
CA TYR A 105 -14.77 2.41 6.88
C TYR A 105 -14.86 3.93 6.71
N LEU A 106 -13.93 4.54 5.97
CA LEU A 106 -13.87 5.99 5.79
C LEU A 106 -15.14 6.53 5.17
N ARG A 107 -15.57 5.95 4.05
CA ARG A 107 -16.78 6.39 3.35
C ARG A 107 -18.04 6.28 4.23
N PRO A 108 -18.38 5.11 4.81
CA PRO A 108 -19.56 5.02 5.66
C PRO A 108 -19.45 5.94 6.89
N PHE A 109 -18.27 6.15 7.47
CA PHE A 109 -18.07 7.12 8.57
C PHE A 109 -18.37 8.57 8.15
N LEU A 110 -17.90 8.99 6.98
CA LEU A 110 -18.13 10.35 6.46
C LEU A 110 -19.61 10.58 6.10
N GLU A 111 -20.29 9.55 5.61
CA GLU A 111 -21.72 9.61 5.26
C GLU A 111 -22.64 9.54 6.50
N THR A 112 -22.34 8.68 7.48
CA THR A 112 -23.22 8.47 8.65
C THR A 112 -22.92 9.38 9.84
N SER A 113 -21.65 9.51 10.23
CA SER A 113 -21.25 10.27 11.43
C SER A 113 -21.03 11.76 11.15
N ALA A 114 -20.38 12.08 10.03
CA ALA A 114 -20.09 13.46 9.63
C ALA A 114 -21.19 14.08 8.75
N GLN A 115 -22.18 13.28 8.32
CA GLN A 115 -23.33 13.67 7.48
C GLN A 115 -22.94 14.53 6.26
N LEU A 116 -21.79 14.21 5.64
CA LEU A 116 -21.28 14.99 4.52
C LEU A 116 -22.06 14.68 3.25
N ASN A 117 -22.37 15.73 2.48
CA ASN A 117 -22.94 15.58 1.15
C ASN A 117 -21.91 15.00 0.16
N VAL A 118 -22.38 14.39 -0.93
CA VAL A 118 -21.53 13.74 -1.96
C VAL A 118 -20.42 14.66 -2.48
N ASN A 119 -20.71 15.93 -2.71
CA ASN A 119 -19.69 16.92 -3.14
C ASN A 119 -18.60 17.15 -2.07
N GLN A 120 -18.98 17.19 -0.80
CA GLN A 120 -18.04 17.35 0.31
C GLN A 120 -17.17 16.10 0.48
N LEU A 121 -17.74 14.91 0.32
CA LEU A 121 -17.00 13.65 0.30
C LEU A 121 -15.92 13.64 -0.79
N SER A 122 -16.28 14.04 -2.02
CA SER A 122 -15.32 14.15 -3.13
C SER A 122 -14.21 15.15 -2.85
N LEU A 123 -14.52 16.31 -2.25
CA LEU A 123 -13.54 17.32 -1.83
C LEU A 123 -12.58 16.78 -0.76
N VAL A 124 -13.09 16.05 0.23
CA VAL A 124 -12.27 15.46 1.31
C VAL A 124 -11.36 14.35 0.75
N LEU A 125 -11.85 13.51 -0.15
CA LEU A 125 -11.04 12.50 -0.82
C LEU A 125 -9.98 13.11 -1.74
N LEU A 126 -10.29 14.23 -2.40
CA LEU A 126 -9.32 15.00 -3.18
C LEU A 126 -8.23 15.58 -2.26
N ALA A 127 -8.63 16.21 -1.15
CA ALA A 127 -7.70 16.72 -0.14
C ALA A 127 -6.80 15.60 0.43
N PHE A 128 -7.36 14.41 0.69
CA PHE A 128 -6.61 13.22 1.06
C PHE A 128 -5.54 12.87 0.02
N GLY A 129 -5.92 12.81 -1.27
CA GLY A 129 -5.00 12.50 -2.36
C GLY A 129 -3.87 13.52 -2.50
N VAL A 130 -4.20 14.81 -2.44
CA VAL A 130 -3.22 15.91 -2.48
C VAL A 130 -2.28 15.85 -1.27
N ALA A 131 -2.83 15.68 -0.07
CA ALA A 131 -2.03 15.55 1.14
C ALA A 131 -1.11 14.33 1.10
N ASN A 132 -1.59 13.20 0.58
CA ASN A 132 -0.80 11.99 0.38
C ASN A 132 0.37 12.21 -0.60
N PHE A 133 0.15 12.94 -1.69
CA PHE A 133 1.21 13.33 -2.62
C PHE A 133 2.31 14.16 -1.92
N PHE A 134 1.92 15.18 -1.15
CA PHE A 134 2.89 15.97 -0.39
C PHE A 134 3.58 15.15 0.71
N GLY A 135 2.86 14.23 1.35
CA GLY A 135 3.39 13.29 2.34
C GLY A 135 4.49 12.40 1.77
N THR A 136 4.26 11.79 0.60
CA THR A 136 5.28 10.96 -0.08
C THR A 136 6.54 11.77 -0.41
N SER A 137 6.38 13.03 -0.85
CA SER A 137 7.48 13.93 -1.18
C SER A 137 8.26 14.35 0.07
N LEU A 138 7.56 14.68 1.16
CA LEU A 138 8.16 15.02 2.44
C LEU A 138 8.92 13.82 3.03
N ALA A 139 8.39 12.61 2.85
CA ALA A 139 9.03 11.39 3.30
C ALA A 139 10.34 11.12 2.58
N ALA A 140 10.44 11.40 1.28
CA ALA A 140 11.70 11.30 0.55
C ALA A 140 12.82 12.13 1.21
N TRP A 141 12.48 13.29 1.80
CA TRP A 141 13.43 14.09 2.56
C TRP A 141 13.64 13.56 3.99
N LEU A 142 12.57 13.26 4.74
CA LEU A 142 12.66 12.81 6.14
C LEU A 142 13.39 11.46 6.30
N VAL A 143 13.18 10.54 5.36
CA VAL A 143 13.81 9.21 5.34
C VAL A 143 15.34 9.32 5.20
N THR A 144 15.85 10.33 4.48
CA THR A 144 17.31 10.57 4.38
C THR A 144 17.95 10.99 5.70
N ARG A 145 17.17 11.56 6.64
CA ARG A 145 17.67 11.90 7.98
C ARG A 145 17.58 10.72 8.94
N SER A 146 16.41 10.08 9.01
CA SER A 146 16.22 8.92 9.89
C SER A 146 14.92 8.17 9.56
N VAL A 147 15.07 6.91 9.12
CA VAL A 147 13.93 6.02 8.83
C VAL A 147 13.07 5.79 10.07
N SER A 148 13.70 5.44 11.21
CA SER A 148 13.00 5.09 12.45
C SER A 148 12.15 6.25 13.01
N LEU A 149 12.70 7.48 13.01
CA LEU A 149 11.97 8.66 13.49
C LEU A 149 10.78 9.00 12.57
N THR A 150 10.96 8.84 11.26
CA THR A 150 9.92 9.13 10.26
C THR A 150 8.76 8.14 10.40
N LEU A 151 9.07 6.85 10.47
CA LEU A 151 8.04 5.81 10.64
C LEU A 151 7.31 5.95 11.99
N THR A 152 8.03 6.16 13.08
CA THR A 152 7.42 6.30 14.41
C THR A 152 6.58 7.58 14.52
N GLY A 153 7.12 8.71 14.03
CA GLY A 153 6.43 9.99 14.06
C GLY A 153 5.14 9.99 13.24
N MET A 154 5.18 9.44 12.02
CA MET A 154 4.00 9.37 11.16
C MET A 154 2.96 8.36 11.69
N ALA A 155 3.39 7.26 12.32
CA ALA A 155 2.48 6.34 13.02
C ALA A 155 1.78 6.99 14.22
N LEU A 156 2.50 7.83 14.97
CA LEU A 156 1.92 8.63 16.05
C LEU A 156 0.91 9.66 15.50
N VAL A 157 1.24 10.37 14.42
CA VAL A 157 0.31 11.31 13.77
C VAL A 157 -0.96 10.60 13.35
N MET A 158 -0.87 9.42 12.73
CA MET A 158 -2.05 8.63 12.36
C MET A 158 -2.85 8.20 13.59
N SER A 159 -2.19 7.77 14.67
CA SER A 159 -2.88 7.36 15.90
C SER A 159 -3.63 8.52 16.57
N VAL A 160 -3.00 9.69 16.68
CA VAL A 160 -3.63 10.91 17.23
C VAL A 160 -4.80 11.35 16.35
N THR A 161 -4.62 11.30 15.03
CA THR A 161 -5.66 11.64 14.08
C THR A 161 -6.85 10.69 14.16
N ALA A 162 -6.61 9.39 14.39
CA ALA A 162 -7.68 8.39 14.61
C ALA A 162 -8.55 8.78 15.80
N VAL A 163 -7.90 9.07 16.94
CA VAL A 163 -8.59 9.44 18.19
C VAL A 163 -9.38 10.73 18.00
N LEU A 164 -8.79 11.74 17.36
CA LEU A 164 -9.47 13.00 17.06
C LEU A 164 -10.70 12.81 16.19
N LEU A 165 -10.62 11.98 15.14
CA LEU A 165 -11.76 11.69 14.26
C LEU A 165 -12.88 10.96 14.99
N VAL A 166 -12.56 10.01 15.87
CA VAL A 166 -13.57 9.30 16.68
C VAL A 166 -14.22 10.24 17.69
N SER A 167 -13.45 11.12 18.34
CA SER A 167 -13.97 12.04 19.37
C SER A 167 -14.75 13.23 18.81
N PHE A 168 -14.42 13.71 17.60
CA PHE A 168 -14.99 14.92 17.01
C PHE A 168 -15.60 14.69 15.62
N GLY A 169 -16.07 13.46 15.34
CA GLY A 169 -16.59 13.05 14.03
C GLY A 169 -17.79 13.84 13.51
N HIS A 170 -18.41 14.67 14.37
CA HIS A 170 -19.57 15.51 14.06
C HIS A 170 -19.18 16.88 13.48
N VAL A 171 -17.90 17.28 13.60
CA VAL A 171 -17.43 18.62 13.19
C VAL A 171 -16.75 18.52 11.82
N SER A 172 -17.46 18.92 10.76
CA SER A 172 -17.05 18.69 9.36
C SER A 172 -15.65 19.22 9.00
N TRP A 173 -15.22 20.36 9.54
CA TRP A 173 -13.87 20.90 9.29
C TRP A 173 -12.75 20.09 9.97
N LEU A 174 -13.00 19.60 11.18
CA LEU A 174 -12.08 18.72 11.92
C LEU A 174 -11.95 17.37 11.21
N VAL A 175 -13.05 16.87 10.65
CA VAL A 175 -13.04 15.66 9.84
C VAL A 175 -12.23 15.83 8.56
N ALA A 176 -12.43 16.92 7.82
CA ALA A 176 -11.68 17.20 6.59
C ALA A 176 -10.17 17.36 6.85
N SER A 177 -9.80 18.11 7.89
CA SER A 177 -8.39 18.30 8.27
C SER A 177 -7.76 17.01 8.82
N GLY A 178 -8.49 16.23 9.60
CA GLY A 178 -8.05 14.92 10.08
C GLY A 178 -7.80 13.95 8.93
N VAL A 179 -8.71 13.86 7.96
CA VAL A 179 -8.51 13.00 6.79
C VAL A 179 -7.32 13.46 5.94
N ALA A 180 -7.12 14.76 5.77
CA ALA A 180 -5.94 15.29 5.07
C ALA A 180 -4.63 14.95 5.81
N LEU A 181 -4.59 15.13 7.14
CA LEU A 181 -3.44 14.75 7.97
C LEU A 181 -3.15 13.24 7.91
N TRP A 182 -4.20 12.41 7.89
CA TRP A 182 -4.08 10.97 7.70
C TRP A 182 -3.44 10.63 6.35
N GLY A 183 -3.90 11.28 5.28
CA GLY A 183 -3.34 11.13 3.93
C GLY A 183 -1.85 11.49 3.89
N LEU A 184 -1.47 12.63 4.47
CA LEU A 184 -0.08 13.08 4.54
C LEU A 184 0.80 12.08 5.28
N ALA A 185 0.37 11.63 6.46
CA ALA A 185 1.13 10.69 7.27
C ALA A 185 1.26 9.32 6.59
N PHE A 186 0.18 8.81 5.99
CA PHE A 186 0.21 7.54 5.26
C PHE A 186 1.08 7.60 4.02
N GLY A 187 1.08 8.70 3.27
CA GLY A 187 1.94 8.88 2.10
C GLY A 187 3.43 8.68 2.43
N SER A 188 3.81 8.89 3.69
CA SER A 188 5.19 8.72 4.16
C SER A 188 5.58 7.27 4.49
N MET A 189 4.60 6.39 4.66
CA MET A 189 4.80 5.01 5.13
C MET A 189 5.41 4.09 4.05
N PRO A 190 4.86 4.00 2.82
CA PRO A 190 5.41 3.10 1.81
C PRO A 190 6.87 3.40 1.48
N THR A 191 7.23 4.69 1.42
CA THR A 191 8.60 5.13 1.12
C THR A 191 9.58 4.70 2.22
N GLY A 192 9.21 4.89 3.50
CA GLY A 192 10.09 4.54 4.62
C GLY A 192 10.30 3.04 4.83
N TRP A 193 9.32 2.20 4.47
CA TRP A 193 9.46 0.74 4.53
C TRP A 193 10.17 0.13 3.32
N SER A 194 10.27 0.86 2.21
CA SER A 194 10.94 0.42 0.98
C SER A 194 12.44 0.72 0.94
N THR A 195 12.94 1.57 1.84
CA THR A 195 14.36 1.96 2.02
C THR A 195 15.03 1.15 3.12
#